data_AF-A0A0X3PVG5-F1
#
_entry.id   AF-A0A0X3PVG5-F1
#
_cell.length_a   1.000
_cell.length_b   1.000
_cell.length_c   1.000
_cell.angle_alpha   90.00
_cell.angle_beta   90.00
_cell.angle_gamma   90.00
#
_symmetry.space_group_name_H-M   'P 1'
#
loop_
_entity.id
_entity.type
_entity.pdbx_description
1 polymer ?
#
loop_
_entity_poly.entity_id
_entity_poly.type
_entity_poly.pdbx_seq_one_letter_code
_entity_poly.pdbx_strand_id
1 'polypeptide(L)'
;KFNHSKAQKRLDNFCTFRTSESVGAPSWFNYEQDRLDIFMDFVRTKLISVLGFTQEGVMCLLMKAAQWSRWIYNPQELYKASQTWNDFLLCDERVQIGGIAFILDLEGMSKRDFIKFQDQRATKLSTMYLQEALPYRIKKLIYLNMPTFFELFFKAASVWLNEKTKSKILMLQKDLTPAYESVPGLEELMPAEYNGGNCSFEEICEKNIKEFSAAPKNYLDFGISVDEAKRPSDSKNLMRVYKDLSPELMGISGNYVKIEDEI
;
A
#
# COMPACT_ATOMS: atom_id res chain seq x y z
N LYS A 1 9.52 2.96 -22.53
CA LYS A 1 8.21 3.35 -21.94
C LYS A 1 7.13 3.11 -23.01
N PHE A 2 5.83 3.11 -22.69
CA PHE A 2 4.73 2.93 -23.67
C PHE A 2 4.78 1.65 -24.51
N ASN A 3 5.27 0.54 -23.95
CA ASN A 3 5.27 -0.74 -24.64
C ASN A 3 3.88 -1.39 -24.52
N HIS A 4 3.22 -1.62 -25.65
CA HIS A 4 1.83 -2.10 -25.70
C HIS A 4 1.63 -3.42 -24.97
N SER A 5 2.44 -4.45 -25.24
CA SER A 5 2.28 -5.77 -24.61
C SER A 5 2.50 -5.74 -23.09
N LYS A 6 3.44 -4.92 -22.61
CA LYS A 6 3.64 -4.71 -21.16
C LYS A 6 2.48 -3.95 -20.52
N ALA A 7 1.86 -3.01 -21.23
CA ALA A 7 0.69 -2.28 -20.77
C ALA A 7 -0.53 -3.21 -20.71
N GLN A 8 -0.79 -3.97 -21.77
CA GLN A 8 -1.85 -4.96 -21.83
C GLN A 8 -1.75 -5.97 -20.68
N LYS A 9 -0.57 -6.60 -20.49
CA LYS A 9 -0.33 -7.51 -19.37
C LYS A 9 -0.62 -6.88 -18.00
N ARG A 10 -0.24 -5.61 -17.80
CA ARG A 10 -0.50 -4.89 -16.53
C ARG A 10 -2.00 -4.66 -16.34
N LEU A 11 -2.71 -4.25 -17.39
CA LEU A 11 -4.15 -4.03 -17.35
C LEU A 11 -4.90 -5.33 -17.08
N ASP A 12 -4.53 -6.44 -17.74
CA ASP A 12 -5.14 -7.74 -17.51
C ASP A 12 -4.95 -8.22 -16.07
N ASN A 13 -3.74 -8.03 -15.52
CA ASN A 13 -3.45 -8.32 -14.11
C ASN A 13 -4.28 -7.43 -13.16
N PHE A 14 -4.38 -6.14 -13.46
CA PHE A 14 -5.16 -5.18 -12.67
C PHE A 14 -6.63 -5.58 -12.61
N CYS A 15 -7.25 -5.87 -13.76
CA CYS A 15 -8.63 -6.32 -13.84
C CYS A 15 -8.81 -7.69 -13.17
N THR A 16 -7.93 -8.65 -13.43
CA THR A 16 -8.00 -10.00 -12.83
C THR A 16 -7.91 -9.94 -11.31
N PHE A 17 -7.00 -9.15 -10.75
CA PHE A 17 -6.87 -9.01 -9.30
C PHE A 17 -8.15 -8.46 -8.66
N ARG A 18 -8.87 -7.59 -9.37
CA ARG A 18 -10.08 -6.93 -8.88
C ARG A 18 -11.34 -7.76 -9.05
N THR A 19 -11.38 -8.71 -9.97
CA THR A 19 -12.61 -9.44 -10.34
C THR A 19 -12.55 -10.95 -10.10
N SER A 20 -11.38 -11.55 -9.90
CA SER A 20 -11.23 -13.00 -9.73
C SER A 20 -11.13 -13.40 -8.26
N GLU A 21 -12.07 -14.23 -7.79
CA GLU A 21 -12.04 -14.82 -6.45
C GLU A 21 -10.90 -15.83 -6.24
N SER A 22 -10.46 -16.48 -7.32
CA SER A 22 -9.44 -17.54 -7.24
C SER A 22 -8.01 -17.00 -7.24
N VAL A 23 -7.80 -15.85 -7.87
CA VAL A 23 -6.46 -15.25 -8.04
C VAL A 23 -6.32 -13.92 -7.30
N GLY A 24 -7.40 -13.14 -7.23
CA GLY A 24 -7.39 -11.77 -6.74
C GLY A 24 -7.96 -11.59 -5.33
N ALA A 25 -8.37 -10.35 -5.07
CA ALA A 25 -9.01 -9.92 -3.83
C ALA A 25 -10.22 -9.02 -4.13
N PRO A 26 -11.25 -9.52 -4.85
CA PRO A 26 -12.41 -8.72 -5.25
C PRO A 26 -13.14 -8.06 -4.06
N SER A 27 -13.09 -8.70 -2.88
CA SER A 27 -13.64 -8.13 -1.64
C SER A 27 -13.03 -6.77 -1.24
N TRP A 28 -11.82 -6.44 -1.69
CA TRP A 28 -11.18 -5.13 -1.46
C TRP A 28 -11.74 -4.01 -2.34
N PHE A 29 -12.53 -4.36 -3.35
CA PHE A 29 -13.11 -3.44 -4.33
C PHE A 29 -14.65 -3.47 -4.32
N ASN A 30 -15.24 -4.24 -3.40
CA ASN A 30 -16.69 -4.28 -3.20
C ASN A 30 -17.11 -3.19 -2.19
N TYR A 31 -17.72 -2.13 -2.71
CA TYR A 31 -18.12 -0.95 -1.94
C TYR A 31 -19.65 -0.91 -1.80
N GLU A 32 -20.12 -0.88 -0.56
CA GLU A 32 -21.54 -0.67 -0.24
C GLU A 32 -21.87 0.82 -0.06
N GLN A 33 -20.85 1.60 0.30
CA GLN A 33 -20.91 3.04 0.52
C GLN A 33 -20.27 3.77 -0.67
N ASP A 34 -20.55 5.06 -0.79
CA ASP A 34 -19.91 5.91 -1.78
C ASP A 34 -18.37 5.90 -1.60
N ARG A 35 -17.65 5.72 -2.71
CA ARG A 35 -16.18 5.57 -2.68
C ARG A 35 -15.47 6.86 -2.31
N LEU A 36 -16.03 8.02 -2.66
CA LEU A 36 -15.48 9.31 -2.29
C LEU A 36 -15.62 9.53 -0.79
N ASP A 37 -16.73 9.11 -0.18
CA ASP A 37 -16.90 9.16 1.29
C ASP A 37 -15.87 8.27 2.00
N ILE A 38 -15.70 7.02 1.54
CA ILE A 38 -14.66 6.11 2.08
C ILE A 38 -13.26 6.73 1.95
N PHE A 39 -12.94 7.32 0.80
CA PHE A 39 -11.67 7.98 0.56
C PHE A 39 -11.47 9.17 1.50
N MET A 40 -12.46 10.06 1.62
CA MET A 40 -12.36 11.24 2.45
C MET A 40 -12.26 10.89 3.94
N ASP A 41 -12.95 9.87 4.41
CA ASP A 41 -12.81 9.37 5.77
C ASP A 41 -11.43 8.78 6.02
N PHE A 42 -10.88 8.05 5.03
CA PHE A 42 -9.52 7.55 5.09
C PHE A 42 -8.49 8.69 5.18
N VAL A 43 -8.61 9.73 4.34
CA VAL A 43 -7.75 10.92 4.39
C VAL A 43 -7.85 11.59 5.78
N ARG A 44 -9.06 11.76 6.31
CA ARG A 44 -9.30 12.40 7.63
C ARG A 44 -8.71 11.62 8.79
N THR A 45 -8.40 10.34 8.63
CA THR A 45 -7.66 9.60 9.66
C THR A 45 -6.26 10.16 9.87
N LYS A 46 -5.67 10.82 8.86
CA LYS A 46 -4.27 11.28 8.84
C LYS A 46 -3.26 10.13 8.96
N LEU A 47 -3.68 8.92 8.56
CA LEU A 47 -2.79 7.77 8.49
C LEU A 47 -1.74 7.95 7.39
N ILE A 48 -2.14 8.49 6.24
CA ILE A 48 -1.31 8.70 5.05
C ILE A 48 -1.59 10.06 4.44
N SER A 49 -0.56 10.71 3.90
CA SER A 49 -0.67 12.01 3.25
C SER A 49 0.31 12.16 2.09
N VAL A 50 -0.02 13.03 1.12
CA VAL A 50 0.87 13.43 0.02
C VAL A 50 1.79 14.54 0.50
N LEU A 51 3.10 14.31 0.48
CA LEU A 51 4.09 15.33 0.84
C LEU A 51 4.30 16.36 -0.28
N GLY A 52 4.12 15.91 -1.53
CA GLY A 52 4.26 16.71 -2.73
C GLY A 52 4.93 15.93 -3.86
N PHE A 53 5.37 16.65 -4.88
CA PHE A 53 6.12 16.10 -6.00
C PHE A 53 7.55 16.62 -5.97
N THR A 54 8.52 15.74 -6.21
CA THR A 54 9.89 16.17 -6.50
C THR A 54 9.96 16.89 -7.84
N GLN A 55 11.07 17.59 -8.11
CA GLN A 55 11.30 18.21 -9.42
C GLN A 55 11.27 17.20 -10.58
N GLU A 56 11.60 15.93 -10.32
CA GLU A 56 11.54 14.83 -11.29
C GLU A 56 10.12 14.25 -11.47
N GLY A 57 9.13 14.80 -10.77
CA GLY A 57 7.73 14.37 -10.84
C GLY A 57 7.43 13.11 -10.04
N VAL A 58 8.27 12.73 -9.08
CA VAL A 58 7.96 11.61 -8.16
C VAL A 58 7.06 12.13 -7.04
N MET A 59 5.88 11.53 -6.89
CA MET A 59 5.02 11.83 -5.74
C MET A 59 5.59 11.15 -4.49
N CYS A 60 5.80 11.92 -3.43
CA CYS A 60 6.25 11.41 -2.13
C CYS A 60 5.05 11.28 -1.18
N LEU A 61 4.89 10.09 -0.59
CA LEU A 61 3.82 9.79 0.37
C LEU A 61 4.42 9.40 1.71
N LEU A 62 3.85 9.88 2.80
CA LEU A 62 4.19 9.42 4.16
C LEU A 62 2.99 8.78 4.83
N MET A 63 3.17 7.56 5.34
CA MET A 63 2.22 6.85 6.18
C MET A 63 2.81 6.65 7.58
N LYS A 64 2.03 6.93 8.63
CA LYS A 64 2.41 6.70 10.04
C LYS A 64 1.66 5.50 10.62
N ALA A 65 2.35 4.38 10.80
CA ALA A 65 1.71 3.10 11.14
C ALA A 65 1.15 3.01 12.57
N ALA A 66 1.53 3.91 13.47
CA ALA A 66 0.97 4.01 14.82
C ALA A 66 -0.57 4.04 14.85
N GLN A 67 -1.20 4.56 13.78
CA GLN A 67 -2.65 4.70 13.70
C GLN A 67 -3.38 3.47 13.14
N TRP A 68 -2.68 2.38 12.79
CA TRP A 68 -3.30 1.13 12.29
C TRP A 68 -4.26 0.47 13.28
N SER A 69 -4.10 0.76 14.58
CA SER A 69 -4.91 0.17 15.66
C SER A 69 -6.42 0.34 15.45
N ARG A 70 -6.86 1.33 14.67
CA ARG A 70 -8.27 1.59 14.35
C ARG A 70 -8.95 0.48 13.55
N TRP A 71 -8.18 -0.28 12.76
CA TRP A 71 -8.71 -1.32 11.87
C TRP A 71 -8.42 -2.75 12.34
N ILE A 72 -7.94 -2.94 13.57
CA ILE A 72 -7.56 -4.28 14.06
C ILE A 72 -8.73 -5.26 14.11
N TYR A 73 -9.95 -4.76 14.32
CA TYR A 73 -11.16 -5.57 14.38
C TYR A 73 -11.81 -5.77 13.02
N ASN A 74 -11.47 -4.93 12.04
CA ASN A 74 -11.94 -5.06 10.66
C ASN A 74 -10.88 -4.61 9.64
N PRO A 75 -9.81 -5.41 9.42
CA PRO A 75 -8.75 -5.04 8.46
C PRO A 75 -9.25 -4.84 7.02
N GLN A 76 -10.40 -5.43 6.66
CA GLN A 76 -10.99 -5.29 5.34
C GLN A 76 -11.36 -3.84 5.01
N GLU A 77 -11.77 -3.05 6.00
CA GLU A 77 -12.03 -1.62 5.81
C GLU A 77 -10.77 -0.86 5.42
N LEU A 78 -9.61 -1.17 6.03
CA LEU A 78 -8.35 -0.56 5.64
C LEU A 78 -7.97 -0.94 4.20
N TYR A 79 -8.17 -2.20 3.80
CA TYR A 79 -7.90 -2.61 2.43
C TYR A 79 -8.79 -1.84 1.45
N LYS A 80 -10.11 -1.79 1.67
CA LYS A 80 -11.04 -1.02 0.83
C LYS A 80 -10.66 0.47 0.75
N ALA A 81 -10.40 1.09 1.89
CA ALA A 81 -9.97 2.48 1.98
C ALA A 81 -8.66 2.73 1.21
N SER A 82 -7.65 1.87 1.41
CA SER A 82 -6.39 1.95 0.66
C SER A 82 -6.58 1.82 -0.85
N GLN A 83 -7.57 1.03 -1.31
CA GLN A 83 -7.86 0.92 -2.74
C GLN A 83 -8.54 2.17 -3.29
N THR A 84 -9.42 2.84 -2.53
CA THR A 84 -9.96 4.15 -2.95
C THR A 84 -8.85 5.21 -3.07
N TRP A 85 -7.87 5.20 -2.16
CA TRP A 85 -6.68 6.04 -2.26
C TRP A 85 -5.86 5.74 -3.51
N ASN A 86 -5.57 4.46 -3.78
CA ASN A 86 -4.81 4.07 -4.97
C ASN A 86 -5.51 4.48 -6.28
N ASP A 87 -6.84 4.33 -6.33
CA ASP A 87 -7.64 4.71 -7.49
C ASP A 87 -7.71 6.22 -7.69
N PHE A 88 -7.81 6.99 -6.60
CA PHE A 88 -7.74 8.44 -6.67
C PHE A 88 -6.38 8.91 -7.21
N LEU A 89 -5.27 8.36 -6.70
CA LEU A 89 -3.94 8.69 -7.18
C LEU A 89 -3.70 8.27 -8.64
N LEU A 90 -4.36 7.20 -9.10
CA LEU A 90 -4.25 6.73 -10.48
C LEU A 90 -4.82 7.75 -11.49
N CYS A 91 -5.74 8.63 -11.07
CA CYS A 91 -6.28 9.69 -11.92
C CYS A 91 -5.26 10.81 -12.23
N ASP A 92 -4.13 10.88 -11.51
CA ASP A 92 -3.08 11.85 -11.77
C ASP A 92 -2.02 11.28 -12.72
N GLU A 93 -1.94 11.83 -13.94
CA GLU A 93 -0.97 11.40 -14.96
C GLU A 93 0.48 11.52 -14.51
N ARG A 94 0.79 12.47 -13.60
CA ARG A 94 2.13 12.61 -13.01
C ARG A 94 2.49 11.39 -12.19
N VAL A 95 1.53 10.81 -11.46
CA VAL A 95 1.72 9.56 -10.71
C VAL A 95 1.94 8.37 -11.64
N GLN A 96 1.21 8.30 -12.75
CA GLN A 96 1.39 7.23 -13.75
C GLN A 96 2.79 7.26 -14.39
N ILE A 97 3.32 8.46 -14.64
CA ILE A 97 4.60 8.67 -15.33
C ILE A 97 5.78 8.68 -14.36
N GLY A 98 5.75 9.59 -13.39
CA GLY A 98 6.82 9.82 -12.41
C GLY A 98 6.84 8.77 -11.31
N GLY A 99 5.69 8.21 -10.94
CA GLY A 99 5.60 7.19 -9.91
C GLY A 99 5.63 7.75 -8.49
N ILE A 100 5.76 6.84 -7.53
CA ILE A 100 5.62 7.12 -6.11
C ILE A 100 6.87 6.69 -5.33
N ALA A 101 7.34 7.54 -4.44
CA ALA A 101 8.17 7.16 -3.30
C ALA A 101 7.25 7.03 -2.08
N PHE A 102 7.15 5.83 -1.51
CA PHE A 102 6.30 5.55 -0.36
C PHE A 102 7.17 5.41 0.89
N ILE A 103 6.92 6.26 1.88
CA ILE A 103 7.58 6.27 3.18
C ILE A 103 6.59 5.72 4.21
N LEU A 104 6.99 4.67 4.92
CA LEU A 104 6.25 4.08 6.03
C LEU A 104 7.04 4.27 7.32
N ASP A 105 6.54 5.14 8.18
CA ASP A 105 7.05 5.32 9.53
C ASP A 105 6.37 4.33 10.48
N LEU A 106 7.16 3.40 11.01
CA LEU A 106 6.72 2.34 11.90
C LEU A 106 6.85 2.72 13.38
N GLU A 107 7.26 3.95 13.68
CA GLU A 107 7.31 4.45 15.05
C GLU A 107 5.93 4.34 15.73
N GLY A 108 5.93 3.89 16.99
CA GLY A 108 4.71 3.69 17.76
C GLY A 108 3.87 2.47 17.36
N MET A 109 4.31 1.64 16.41
CA MET A 109 3.58 0.41 16.06
C MET A 109 3.58 -0.59 17.23
N SER A 110 2.38 -0.95 17.68
CA SER A 110 2.17 -1.98 18.71
C SER A 110 2.32 -3.39 18.13
N LYS A 111 3.22 -4.20 18.69
CA LYS A 111 3.39 -5.62 18.32
C LYS A 111 2.08 -6.40 18.44
N ARG A 112 1.33 -6.16 19.52
CA ARG A 112 0.05 -6.83 19.78
C ARG A 112 -0.97 -6.51 18.68
N ASP A 113 -1.08 -5.24 18.33
CA ASP A 113 -2.08 -4.78 17.36
C ASP A 113 -1.67 -5.17 15.95
N PHE A 114 -0.37 -5.14 15.65
CA PHE A 114 0.20 -5.69 14.42
C PHE A 114 -0.13 -7.18 14.24
N ILE A 115 0.08 -8.02 15.25
CA ILE A 115 -0.22 -9.47 15.17
C ILE A 115 -1.72 -9.70 14.91
N LYS A 116 -2.61 -8.93 15.54
CA LYS A 116 -4.06 -9.02 15.31
C LYS A 116 -4.47 -8.59 13.90
N PHE A 117 -3.80 -7.57 13.38
CA PHE A 117 -4.05 -7.04 12.04
C PHE A 117 -3.46 -7.95 10.94
N GLN A 118 -2.35 -8.62 11.22
CA GLN A 118 -1.60 -9.39 10.25
C GLN A 118 -2.40 -10.58 9.72
N ASP A 119 -2.60 -10.63 8.41
CA ASP A 119 -3.15 -11.78 7.70
C ASP A 119 -2.21 -12.22 6.58
N GLN A 120 -1.78 -13.49 6.60
CA GLN A 120 -0.78 -13.99 5.66
C GLN A 120 -1.28 -13.91 4.22
N ARG A 121 -2.57 -14.22 4.02
CA ARG A 121 -3.21 -14.17 2.71
C ARG A 121 -3.24 -12.73 2.19
N ALA A 122 -3.62 -11.75 3.01
CA ALA A 122 -3.65 -10.35 2.65
C ALA A 122 -2.25 -9.79 2.37
N THR A 123 -1.22 -10.16 3.14
CA THR A 123 0.17 -9.75 2.86
C THR A 123 0.64 -10.30 1.51
N LYS A 124 0.35 -11.57 1.23
CA LYS A 124 0.65 -12.21 -0.06
C LYS A 124 -0.04 -11.50 -1.22
N LEU A 125 -1.34 -11.26 -1.11
CA LEU A 125 -2.15 -10.57 -2.11
C LEU A 125 -1.68 -9.12 -2.32
N SER A 126 -1.37 -8.39 -1.25
CA SER A 126 -0.84 -7.02 -1.33
C SER A 126 0.50 -6.97 -2.06
N THR A 127 1.38 -7.94 -1.76
CA THR A 127 2.69 -8.06 -2.41
C THR A 127 2.55 -8.39 -3.90
N MET A 128 1.60 -9.26 -4.25
CA MET A 128 1.26 -9.54 -5.65
C MET A 128 0.72 -8.32 -6.35
N TYR A 129 -0.22 -7.62 -5.73
CA TYR A 129 -0.86 -6.44 -6.29
C TYR A 129 0.16 -5.35 -6.61
N LEU A 130 1.00 -4.98 -5.64
CA LEU A 130 2.05 -3.98 -5.77
C LEU A 130 2.99 -4.27 -6.96
N GLN A 131 3.38 -5.53 -7.15
CA GLN A 131 4.41 -5.89 -8.12
C GLN A 131 3.85 -6.11 -9.52
N GLU A 132 2.62 -6.62 -9.65
CA GLU A 132 2.14 -7.20 -10.91
C GLU A 132 0.85 -6.60 -11.45
N ALA A 133 0.01 -5.98 -10.60
CA ALA A 133 -1.32 -5.49 -10.99
C ALA A 133 -1.46 -3.96 -10.83
N LEU A 134 -0.85 -3.35 -9.82
CA LEU A 134 -0.97 -1.91 -9.58
C LEU A 134 -0.42 -1.10 -10.78
N PRO A 135 -1.21 -0.19 -11.38
CA PRO A 135 -0.90 0.41 -12.69
C PRO A 135 -0.07 1.71 -12.64
N TYR A 136 0.54 2.04 -11.50
CA TYR A 136 1.54 3.11 -11.40
C TYR A 136 2.90 2.58 -10.91
N ARG A 137 3.94 3.42 -11.03
CA ARG A 137 5.32 3.02 -10.77
C ARG A 137 5.69 3.25 -9.32
N ILE A 138 6.18 2.22 -8.65
CA ILE A 138 6.91 2.39 -7.38
C ILE A 138 8.36 2.76 -7.68
N LYS A 139 8.82 3.90 -7.18
CA LYS A 139 10.20 4.38 -7.27
C LYS A 139 11.02 3.92 -6.08
N LYS A 140 10.52 4.14 -4.88
CA LYS A 140 11.17 3.79 -3.62
C LYS A 140 10.13 3.34 -2.59
N LEU A 141 10.53 2.43 -1.72
CA LEU A 141 9.79 2.00 -0.53
C LEU A 141 10.73 2.21 0.66
N ILE A 142 10.44 3.20 1.49
CA ILE A 142 11.30 3.60 2.61
C ILE A 142 10.57 3.22 3.90
N TYR A 143 11.19 2.38 4.72
CA TYR A 143 10.68 1.98 6.02
C TYR A 143 11.52 2.69 7.10
N LEU A 144 10.88 3.48 7.94
CA LEU A 144 11.51 4.21 9.04
C LEU A 144 11.15 3.57 10.37
N ASN A 145 12.03 3.69 11.37
CA ASN A 145 11.77 3.30 12.76
C ASN A 145 11.26 1.86 12.91
N MET A 146 11.81 0.93 12.13
CA MET A 146 11.31 -0.43 12.05
C MET A 146 11.55 -1.21 13.36
N PRO A 147 10.52 -1.65 14.09
CA PRO A 147 10.72 -2.40 15.32
C PRO A 147 11.15 -3.85 15.01
N THR A 148 11.93 -4.48 15.90
CA THR A 148 12.51 -5.82 15.69
C THR A 148 11.49 -6.89 15.30
N PHE A 149 10.26 -6.84 15.84
CA PHE A 149 9.22 -7.80 15.47
C PHE A 149 8.78 -7.65 14.00
N PHE A 150 8.77 -6.42 13.49
CA PHE A 150 8.44 -6.12 12.10
C PHE A 150 9.60 -6.51 11.18
N GLU A 151 10.86 -6.39 11.61
CA GLU A 151 12.02 -6.89 10.85
C GLU A 151 11.92 -8.39 10.56
N LEU A 152 11.54 -9.18 11.59
CA LEU A 152 11.35 -10.63 11.46
C LEU A 152 10.22 -10.95 10.48
N PHE A 153 9.07 -10.28 10.64
CA PHE A 153 7.95 -10.42 9.72
C PHE A 153 8.33 -10.03 8.29
N PHE A 154 9.01 -8.90 8.10
CA PHE A 154 9.43 -8.43 6.80
C PHE A 154 10.39 -9.43 6.15
N LYS A 155 11.35 -9.97 6.91
CA LYS A 155 12.26 -11.00 6.42
C LYS A 155 11.50 -12.22 5.90
N ALA A 156 10.48 -12.68 6.62
CA ALA A 156 9.60 -13.76 6.18
C ALA A 156 8.84 -13.38 4.90
N ALA A 157 8.19 -12.21 4.86
CA ALA A 157 7.43 -11.74 3.70
C ALA A 157 8.31 -11.44 2.47
N SER A 158 9.60 -11.15 2.67
CA SER A 158 10.53 -10.77 1.61
C SER A 158 10.77 -11.85 0.56
N VAL A 159 10.46 -13.11 0.88
CA VAL A 159 10.49 -14.25 -0.05
C VAL A 159 9.49 -14.08 -1.20
N TRP A 160 8.42 -13.31 -0.98
CA TRP A 160 7.47 -12.94 -2.02
C TRP A 160 7.92 -11.74 -2.83
N LEU A 161 9.02 -11.06 -2.51
CA LEU A 161 9.47 -9.91 -3.29
C LEU A 161 10.37 -10.37 -4.45
N ASN A 162 10.15 -9.80 -5.63
CA ASN A 162 11.11 -9.94 -6.74
C ASN A 162 12.29 -8.96 -6.57
N GLU A 163 13.41 -9.25 -7.24
CA GLU A 163 14.64 -8.44 -7.13
C GLU A 163 14.42 -6.97 -7.52
N LYS A 164 13.54 -6.71 -8.50
CA LYS A 164 13.15 -5.34 -8.90
C LYS A 164 12.47 -4.56 -7.78
N THR A 165 11.75 -5.24 -6.89
CA THR A 165 11.04 -4.59 -5.77
C THR A 165 11.97 -4.48 -4.57
N LYS A 166 12.75 -5.54 -4.28
CA LYS A 166 13.79 -5.51 -3.24
C LYS A 166 14.78 -4.37 -3.47
N SER A 167 15.23 -4.12 -4.70
CA SER A 167 16.17 -3.05 -5.02
C SER A 167 15.65 -1.62 -4.75
N LYS A 168 14.35 -1.47 -4.53
CA LYS A 168 13.70 -0.18 -4.21
C LYS A 168 13.50 0.03 -2.72
N ILE A 169 13.75 -0.99 -1.91
CA ILE A 169 13.50 -0.96 -0.48
C ILE A 169 14.69 -0.33 0.22
N LEU A 170 14.41 0.57 1.14
CA LEU A 170 15.37 1.17 2.05
C LEU A 170 14.79 1.08 3.46
N MET A 171 15.59 0.59 4.41
CA MET A 171 15.19 0.45 5.81
C MET A 171 16.13 1.30 6.63
N LEU A 172 15.55 2.21 7.41
CA LEU A 172 16.27 3.19 8.21
C LEU A 172 15.74 3.17 9.63
N GLN A 173 16.63 3.42 10.59
CA GLN A 173 16.28 3.59 11.98
C GLN A 173 16.24 5.09 12.31
N LYS A 174 17.42 5.72 12.46
CA LYS A 174 17.52 7.13 12.85
C LYS A 174 17.98 8.06 11.74
N ASP A 175 18.96 7.63 10.95
CA ASP A 175 19.54 8.47 9.90
C ASP A 175 18.68 8.43 8.63
N LEU A 176 18.20 9.61 8.20
CA LEU A 176 17.39 9.80 7.00
C LEU A 176 18.19 10.22 5.78
N THR A 177 19.49 10.50 5.94
CA THR A 177 20.38 10.89 4.84
C THR A 177 20.29 9.93 3.64
N PRO A 178 20.30 8.59 3.82
CA PRO A 178 20.19 7.68 2.69
C PRO A 178 18.83 7.75 1.97
N ALA A 179 17.75 8.15 2.67
CA ALA A 179 16.46 8.38 2.03
C ALA A 179 16.52 9.61 1.11
N TYR A 180 17.06 10.71 1.61
CA TYR A 180 17.16 11.99 0.89
C TYR A 180 18.09 11.91 -0.32
N GLU A 181 19.21 11.20 -0.19
CA GLU A 181 20.10 10.90 -1.32
C GLU A 181 19.43 10.00 -2.37
N SER A 182 18.61 9.04 -1.94
CA SER A 182 17.98 8.07 -2.86
C SER A 182 16.77 8.60 -3.63
N VAL A 183 16.17 9.70 -3.16
CA VAL A 183 15.02 10.37 -3.80
C VAL A 183 15.29 11.88 -3.82
N PRO A 184 15.90 12.42 -4.89
CA PRO A 184 16.24 13.83 -5.00
C PRO A 184 15.03 14.74 -4.76
N GLY A 185 15.20 15.73 -3.88
CA GLY A 185 14.15 16.67 -3.46
C GLY A 185 13.22 16.14 -2.36
N LEU A 186 13.41 14.92 -1.84
CA LEU A 186 12.59 14.40 -0.74
C LEU A 186 12.75 15.21 0.55
N GLU A 187 13.96 15.67 0.86
CA GLU A 187 14.25 16.44 2.09
C GLU A 187 13.38 17.70 2.20
N GLU A 188 13.24 18.47 1.12
CA GLU A 188 12.39 19.67 1.06
C GLU A 188 10.90 19.36 1.25
N LEU A 189 10.45 18.16 0.86
CA LEU A 189 9.05 17.74 0.95
C LEU A 189 8.72 17.10 2.30
N MET A 190 9.72 16.58 3.01
CA MET A 190 9.51 15.86 4.26
C MET A 190 9.07 16.80 5.39
N PRO A 191 8.21 16.33 6.30
CA PRO A 191 7.75 17.15 7.42
C PRO A 191 8.90 17.57 8.35
N ALA A 192 8.71 18.68 9.06
CA ALA A 192 9.68 19.22 10.01
C ALA A 192 10.11 18.20 11.10
N GLU A 193 9.22 17.30 11.51
CA GLU A 193 9.48 16.23 12.48
C GLU A 193 10.55 15.23 12.02
N TYR A 194 10.85 15.22 10.72
CA TYR A 194 11.87 14.39 10.11
C TYR A 194 13.11 15.19 9.72
N ASN A 195 13.27 16.42 10.21
CA ASN A 195 14.30 17.37 9.75
C ASN A 195 14.16 17.75 8.26
N GLY A 196 12.96 17.66 7.71
CA GLY A 196 12.67 18.10 6.35
C GLY A 196 12.35 19.60 6.27
N GLY A 197 12.25 20.10 5.03
CA GLY A 197 12.01 21.52 4.73
C GLY A 197 10.54 21.95 4.67
N ASN A 198 9.59 21.04 4.93
CA ASN A 198 8.16 21.30 4.84
C ASN A 198 7.57 21.69 6.22
N CYS A 199 6.27 22.01 6.26
CA CYS A 199 5.54 22.21 7.50
C CYS A 199 5.35 20.88 8.28
N SER A 200 4.68 20.93 9.42
CA SER A 200 4.41 19.73 10.21
C SER A 200 3.56 18.72 9.44
N PHE A 201 3.68 17.43 9.77
CA PHE A 201 2.87 16.39 9.11
C PHE A 201 1.36 16.66 9.26
N GLU A 202 0.97 17.20 10.41
CA GLU A 202 -0.41 17.59 10.70
C GLU A 202 -0.91 18.68 9.75
N GLU A 203 -0.12 19.73 9.53
CA GLU A 203 -0.47 20.81 8.60
C GLU A 203 -0.55 20.32 7.15
N ILE A 204 0.34 19.40 6.75
CA ILE A 204 0.29 18.75 5.43
C ILE A 204 -1.02 17.98 5.27
N CYS A 205 -1.44 17.22 6.29
CA CYS A 205 -2.71 16.50 6.28
C CYS A 205 -3.90 17.45 6.15
N GLU A 206 -3.94 18.54 6.92
CA GLU A 206 -5.02 19.54 6.85
C GLU A 206 -5.11 20.22 5.49
N LYS A 207 -3.96 20.52 4.87
CA LYS A 207 -3.92 21.05 3.50
C LYS A 207 -4.47 20.03 2.50
N ASN A 208 -4.02 18.78 2.57
CA ASN A 208 -4.46 17.73 1.66
C ASN A 208 -5.94 17.39 1.81
N ILE A 209 -6.51 17.42 3.03
CA ILE A 209 -7.95 17.26 3.25
C ILE A 209 -8.73 18.31 2.45
N LYS A 210 -8.29 19.57 2.45
CA LYS A 210 -8.93 20.65 1.70
C LYS A 210 -8.77 20.46 0.18
N GLU A 211 -7.58 20.10 -0.27
CA GLU A 211 -7.30 19.87 -1.70
C GLU A 211 -8.10 18.69 -2.25
N PHE A 212 -8.14 17.57 -1.54
CA PHE A 212 -8.91 16.39 -1.93
C PHE A 212 -10.41 16.63 -1.90
N SER A 213 -10.92 17.44 -0.96
CA SER A 213 -12.33 17.84 -0.95
C SER A 213 -12.74 18.65 -2.18
N ALA A 214 -11.79 19.35 -2.81
CA ALA A 214 -12.01 20.15 -4.01
C ALA A 214 -11.75 19.36 -5.31
N ALA A 215 -11.28 18.11 -5.22
CA ALA A 215 -10.98 17.31 -6.39
C ALA A 215 -12.25 16.89 -7.16
N PRO A 216 -12.14 16.58 -8.47
CA PRO A 216 -13.27 16.14 -9.25
C PRO A 216 -13.88 14.86 -8.67
N LYS A 217 -15.19 14.91 -8.36
CA LYS A 217 -15.92 13.80 -7.72
C LYS A 217 -15.96 12.52 -8.58
N ASN A 218 -15.79 12.65 -9.89
CA ASN A 218 -15.82 11.53 -10.82
C ASN A 218 -14.54 10.69 -10.84
N TYR A 219 -13.47 11.05 -10.10
CA TYR A 219 -12.23 10.26 -10.05
C TYR A 219 -12.46 8.83 -9.53
N LEU A 220 -13.47 8.64 -8.69
CA LEU A 220 -13.85 7.33 -8.14
C LEU A 220 -15.17 6.79 -8.72
N ASP A 221 -15.72 7.47 -9.73
CA ASP A 221 -16.96 7.06 -10.42
C ASP A 221 -16.63 6.13 -11.60
N PHE A 222 -16.14 4.94 -11.27
CA PHE A 222 -15.90 3.89 -12.26
C PHE A 222 -15.97 2.50 -11.62
N GLY A 223 -16.34 1.51 -12.43
CA GLY A 223 -16.33 0.09 -12.08
C GLY A 223 -15.46 -0.72 -13.03
N ILE A 224 -15.06 -1.91 -12.60
CA ILE A 224 -14.31 -2.86 -13.42
C ILE A 224 -15.04 -4.19 -13.41
N SER A 225 -15.34 -4.70 -14.60
CA SER A 225 -15.96 -6.01 -14.81
C SER A 225 -15.24 -6.73 -15.93
N VAL A 226 -15.11 -8.06 -15.82
CA VAL A 226 -14.53 -8.87 -16.90
C VAL A 226 -15.45 -10.03 -17.26
N ASP A 227 -15.73 -10.15 -18.56
CA ASP A 227 -16.43 -11.29 -19.14
C ASP A 227 -15.43 -12.44 -19.38
N GLU A 228 -15.32 -13.35 -18.42
CA GLU A 228 -14.38 -14.48 -18.46
C GLU A 228 -14.63 -15.45 -19.63
N ALA A 229 -15.86 -15.49 -20.17
CA ALA A 229 -16.21 -16.31 -21.32
C ALA A 229 -15.59 -15.78 -22.62
N LYS A 230 -15.34 -14.47 -22.69
CA LYS A 230 -14.69 -13.81 -23.83
C LYS A 230 -13.19 -13.59 -23.64
N ARG A 231 -12.64 -13.78 -22.43
CA ARG A 231 -11.23 -13.54 -22.17
C ARG A 231 -10.35 -14.56 -22.91
N PRO A 232 -9.41 -14.12 -23.76
CA PRO A 232 -8.45 -14.99 -24.44
C PRO A 232 -7.65 -15.85 -23.45
N SER A 233 -7.30 -17.08 -23.84
CA SER A 233 -6.60 -18.03 -22.97
C SER A 233 -5.20 -17.59 -22.59
N ASP A 234 -4.50 -16.89 -23.49
CA ASP A 234 -3.18 -16.29 -23.28
C ASP A 234 -3.19 -15.06 -22.35
N SER A 235 -4.38 -14.52 -22.08
CA SER A 235 -4.60 -13.35 -21.21
C SER A 235 -5.05 -13.76 -19.79
N LYS A 236 -5.08 -15.06 -19.50
CA LYS A 236 -5.44 -15.63 -18.17
C LYS A 236 -4.18 -15.97 -17.38
N ASN A 237 -4.27 -15.90 -16.05
CA ASN A 237 -3.23 -16.36 -15.11
C ASN A 237 -1.83 -15.77 -15.35
N LEU A 238 -1.77 -14.49 -15.74
CA LEU A 238 -0.53 -13.78 -16.09
C LEU A 238 0.36 -13.39 -14.89
N MET A 239 -0.19 -13.48 -13.68
CA MET A 239 0.52 -13.26 -12.41
C MET A 239 1.30 -14.52 -12.01
N ARG A 240 2.48 -14.34 -11.41
CA ARG A 240 3.28 -15.47 -10.93
C ARG A 240 2.62 -16.15 -9.73
N VAL A 241 3.03 -17.40 -9.48
CA VAL A 241 2.58 -18.16 -8.30
C VAL A 241 3.32 -17.68 -7.06
N TYR A 242 2.55 -17.33 -6.02
CA TYR A 242 3.05 -17.02 -4.69
C TYR A 242 2.76 -18.19 -3.76
N LYS A 243 3.82 -18.89 -3.33
CA LYS A 243 3.68 -20.01 -2.39
C LYS A 243 3.26 -19.51 -1.01
N ASP A 244 2.46 -20.30 -0.31
CA ASP A 244 2.18 -20.05 1.10
C ASP A 244 3.45 -20.26 1.93
N LEU A 245 3.59 -19.43 2.96
CA LEU A 245 4.62 -19.57 3.98
C LEU A 245 4.12 -20.47 5.09
N SER A 246 5.03 -21.17 5.74
CA SER A 246 4.67 -21.96 6.92
C SER A 246 4.25 -21.03 8.06
N PRO A 247 3.29 -21.44 8.91
CA PRO A 247 2.87 -20.65 10.07
C PRO A 247 4.01 -20.31 11.04
N GLU A 248 5.02 -21.19 11.11
CA GLU A 248 6.25 -21.02 11.89
C GLU A 248 7.09 -19.84 11.39
N LEU A 249 7.21 -19.67 10.07
CA LEU A 249 7.97 -18.58 9.46
C LEU A 249 7.32 -17.21 9.70
N MET A 250 6.00 -17.20 9.88
CA MET A 250 5.20 -15.98 10.08
C MET A 250 5.02 -15.62 11.57
N GLY A 251 5.56 -16.42 12.50
CA GLY A 251 5.48 -16.15 13.93
C GLY A 251 4.07 -16.32 14.54
N ILE A 252 3.18 -17.07 13.86
CA ILE A 252 1.82 -17.37 14.33
C ILE A 252 1.80 -18.62 15.25
N SER A 253 2.90 -19.38 15.30
CA SER A 253 3.07 -20.51 16.21
C SER A 253 3.36 -20.04 17.65
N GLY A 254 2.35 -19.48 18.30
CA GLY A 254 2.29 -19.41 19.77
C GLY A 254 1.62 -20.67 20.32
N ASN A 255 2.12 -21.19 21.45
CA ASN A 255 1.43 -22.25 22.19
C ASN A 255 0.11 -21.69 22.71
N TYR A 256 -0.99 -21.99 22.02
CA TYR A 256 -2.33 -21.77 22.57
C TYR A 256 -2.54 -22.75 23.72
N VAL A 257 -2.43 -22.28 24.96
CA VAL A 257 -3.01 -22.99 26.10
C VAL A 257 -4.52 -22.83 25.95
N LYS A 258 -5.22 -23.93 25.67
CA LYS A 258 -6.68 -23.96 25.82
C LYS A 258 -6.95 -23.62 27.29
N ILE A 259 -7.67 -22.52 27.52
CA ILE A 259 -8.32 -22.33 28.82
C ILE A 259 -9.44 -23.38 28.81
N GLU A 260 -9.29 -24.42 29.61
CA GLU A 260 -10.38 -25.34 29.89
C GLU A 260 -11.49 -24.54 30.56
N ASP A 261 -12.70 -24.64 30.02
CA ASP A 261 -13.90 -24.07 30.62
C ASP A 261 -14.12 -24.77 31.97
N GLU A 262 -13.71 -24.14 33.07
CA GLU A 262 -14.13 -24.54 34.41
C GLU A 262 -15.54 -23.99 34.68
N ILE A 263 -16.41 -24.93 35.06
CA ILE A 263 -17.84 -24.84 35.37
C ILE A 263 -18.09 -24.00 36.63
#